data_AF-A0A383A908-F1
#
_entry.id   AF-A0A383A908-F1
#
_cell.length_a   1.000
_cell.length_b   1.000
_cell.length_c   1.000
_cell.angle_alpha   90.00
_cell.angle_beta   90.00
_cell.angle_gamma   90.00
#
_symmetry.space_group_name_H-M   'P 1'
#
loop_
_entity.id
_entity.type
_entity.pdbx_description
1 polymer ?
#
loop_
_entity_poly.entity_id
_entity_poly.type
_entity_poly.pdbx_seq_one_letter_code
_entity_poly.pdbx_strand_id
1 'polypeptide(L)' 'MSINNISPKNLWKNKIVKNSNLLELLVYRSRLLGADLQVTNFGGGNTSSKLYLRDPLT' A
#
# COMPACT_ATOMS: atom_id res chain seq x y z
N MET A 1 10.71 31.54 2.23
CA MET A 1 11.33 30.20 2.12
C MET A 1 10.39 29.35 1.29
N SER A 2 10.70 29.11 0.02
CA SER A 2 9.84 28.30 -0.85
C SER A 2 10.03 26.84 -0.48
N ILE A 3 9.02 26.23 0.12
CA ILE A 3 8.94 24.78 0.23
C ILE A 3 8.76 24.23 -1.18
N ASN A 4 9.79 23.57 -1.71
CA ASN A 4 9.67 22.82 -2.95
C ASN A 4 8.68 21.69 -2.72
N ASN A 5 7.46 21.81 -3.26
CA ASN A 5 6.43 20.77 -3.20
C ASN A 5 6.81 19.61 -4.13
N ILE A 6 7.73 18.76 -3.67
CA ILE A 6 8.03 17.48 -4.32
C ILE A 6 6.88 16.53 -3.97
N SER A 7 6.14 16.09 -4.98
CA SER A 7 5.08 15.11 -4.79
C SER A 7 5.67 13.70 -4.71
N PRO A 8 5.11 12.80 -3.87
CA PRO A 8 5.52 11.41 -3.82
C PRO A 8 5.44 10.72 -5.18
N LYS A 9 6.40 9.85 -5.48
CA LYS A 9 6.44 9.13 -6.76
C LYS A 9 5.44 7.99 -6.74
N ASN A 10 4.66 7.84 -7.82
CA ASN A 10 3.85 6.64 -8.02
C ASN A 10 4.75 5.45 -8.41
N LEU A 11 4.82 4.43 -7.54
CA LEU A 11 5.64 3.23 -7.72
C LEU A 11 4.82 1.99 -8.12
N TRP A 12 3.53 2.13 -8.42
CA TRP A 12 2.65 1.03 -8.77
C TRP A 12 3.04 0.36 -10.09
N LYS A 13 3.12 -0.97 -10.11
CA LYS A 13 3.46 -1.76 -11.32
C LYS A 13 2.36 -2.78 -11.62
N ASN A 14 1.56 -2.51 -12.65
CA ASN A 14 0.46 -3.38 -13.11
C ASN A 14 0.88 -4.83 -13.40
N LYS A 15 2.13 -5.06 -13.82
CA LYS A 15 2.64 -6.42 -14.08
C LYS A 15 2.76 -7.28 -12.82
N ILE A 16 3.05 -6.67 -11.67
CA ILE A 16 3.22 -7.39 -10.40
C ILE A 16 1.88 -7.93 -9.89
N VAL A 17 0.79 -7.20 -10.15
CA VAL A 17 -0.54 -7.46 -9.58
C VAL A 17 -1.40 -8.42 -10.39
N LYS A 18 -0.95 -8.81 -11.59
CA LYS A 18 -1.79 -9.55 -12.55
C LYS A 18 -2.31 -10.89 -12.03
N ASN A 19 -1.54 -11.56 -11.17
CA ASN A 19 -1.89 -12.87 -10.61
C ASN A 19 -1.96 -12.86 -9.07
N SER A 20 -2.05 -11.67 -8.46
CA SER A 20 -2.04 -11.55 -7.01
C SER A 20 -3.44 -11.76 -6.43
N ASN A 21 -3.51 -12.45 -5.29
CA ASN A 21 -4.75 -12.47 -4.51
C ASN A 21 -4.94 -11.14 -3.74
N LEU A 22 -6.12 -10.94 -3.15
CA LEU A 22 -6.46 -9.67 -2.51
C LEU A 22 -5.60 -9.34 -1.29
N LEU A 23 -5.13 -10.35 -0.55
CA LEU A 23 -4.22 -10.15 0.59
C LEU A 23 -2.83 -9.71 0.11
N GLU A 24 -2.30 -10.37 -0.93
CA GLU A 24 -1.04 -9.99 -1.57
C GLU A 24 -1.09 -8.55 -2.11
N LEU A 25 -2.25 -8.14 -2.66
CA LEU A 25 -2.45 -6.77 -3.12
C LEU A 25 -2.46 -5.75 -1.96
N LEU A 26 -3.05 -6.07 -0.82
CA LEU A 26 -2.97 -5.23 0.39
C LEU A 26 -1.53 -5.09 0.86
N VAL A 27 -0.79 -6.19 0.95
CA VAL A 27 0.63 -6.19 1.32
C VAL A 27 1.46 -5.37 0.32
N TYR A 28 1.23 -5.54 -0.98
CA TYR A 28 1.94 -4.80 -2.02
C TYR A 28 1.74 -3.29 -1.89
N ARG A 29 0.49 -2.83 -1.72
CA ARG A 29 0.18 -1.41 -1.49
C ARG A 29 0.85 -0.87 -0.24
N SER A 30 0.78 -1.63 0.85
CA SER A 30 1.38 -1.24 2.13
C SER A 30 2.88 -1.08 2.03
N ARG A 31 3.56 -2.00 1.32
CA ARG A 31 5.00 -1.91 1.05
C ARG A 31 5.37 -0.71 0.18
N LEU A 32 4.58 -0.39 -0.85
CA LEU A 32 4.86 0.79 -1.69
C LEU A 32 4.74 2.10 -0.90
N LEU A 33 3.69 2.23 -0.06
CA LEU A 33 3.50 3.40 0.79
C LEU A 33 4.60 3.50 1.85
N GLY A 34 4.94 2.37 2.48
CA GLY A 34 5.98 2.28 3.51
C GLY A 34 7.42 2.51 2.99
N ALA A 35 7.64 2.38 1.68
CA ALA A 35 8.95 2.59 1.07
C ALA A 35 9.29 4.06 0.85
N ASP A 36 8.31 4.98 0.91
CA ASP A 36 8.53 6.42 0.77
C ASP A 36 8.42 7.11 2.13
N LEU A 37 9.55 7.65 2.62
CA LEU A 37 9.61 8.34 3.90
C LEU A 37 8.81 9.67 3.93
N GLN A 38 8.46 10.21 2.76
CA GLN A 38 7.56 11.36 2.66
C GLN A 38 6.11 10.94 2.94
N VAL A 39 5.79 9.65 2.79
CA VAL A 39 4.45 9.09 3.04
C VAL A 39 4.38 8.47 4.44
N THR A 40 5.39 7.72 4.87
CA THR A 40 5.44 7.11 6.22
C THR A 40 6.80 7.32 6.87
N ASN A 41 6.82 7.84 8.09
CA ASN A 41 8.01 8.31 8.79
C ASN A 41 8.45 7.39 9.94
N PHE A 42 8.84 6.13 9.67
CA PHE A 42 9.51 5.22 10.64
C PHE A 42 8.67 4.32 11.56
N GLY A 43 7.34 4.25 11.42
CA GLY A 43 6.55 3.27 12.18
C GLY A 43 5.05 3.51 12.26
N GLY A 44 4.57 4.64 11.72
CA GLY A 44 3.15 4.94 11.58
C GLY A 44 2.56 4.49 10.24
N GLY A 45 1.25 4.70 10.11
CA GLY A 45 0.50 4.37 8.89
C GLY A 45 -0.20 3.01 8.98
N ASN A 46 -1.40 2.94 8.42
CA ASN A 46 -2.18 1.72 8.35
C ASN A 46 -2.85 1.61 6.99
N THR A 47 -3.12 0.37 6.59
CA THR A 47 -3.80 0.03 5.35
C THR A 47 -4.83 -1.04 5.66
N SER A 48 -5.97 -0.98 4.98
CA SER A 48 -7.00 -2.00 5.07
C SER A 48 -7.57 -2.29 3.69
N SER A 49 -8.16 -3.47 3.53
CA SER A 49 -8.92 -3.84 2.35
C SER A 49 -10.17 -4.55 2.80
N LYS A 50 -11.30 -4.23 2.18
CA LYS A 50 -12.56 -4.93 2.40
C LYS A 50 -12.59 -6.17 1.51
N LEU A 51 -12.72 -7.35 2.12
CA LEU A 51 -12.71 -8.65 1.45
C LEU A 51 -13.94 -9.46 1.86
N TYR A 52 -14.45 -10.27 0.94
CA TYR A 52 -15.38 -11.34 1.26
C TYR A 52 -14.58 -12.59 1.57
N LEU A 53 -14.76 -13.13 2.77
CA LEU A 53 -14.15 -14.37 3.24
C LEU A 53 -15.24 -15.25 3.83
N ARG A 54 -15.03 -16.57 3.79
CA ARG A 54 -15.86 -17.48 4.55
C ARG A 54 -15.65 -17.18 6.03
N ASP A 55 -16.75 -17.05 6.77
CA ASP A 55 -16.69 -16.94 8.23
C ASP A 55 -16.04 -18.23 8.78
N PRO A 56 -14.96 -18.16 9.57
CA PRO A 56 -14.33 -19.35 10.14
C PRO A 56 -15.23 -20.10 11.14
N LEU A 57 -16.33 -19.49 11.60
CA LEU A 57 -17.25 -20.06 12.58
C LEU A 57 -18.55 -20.62 11.97
N THR A 58 -18.78 -20.46 10.65
CA THR A 58 -19.97 -20.99 9.93
C THR A 58 -19.59 -21.56 8.56
#